data_AF-A0A8B6FL90-F1
#
_entry.id   AF-A0A8B6FL90-F1
#
_cell.length_a   1.000
_cell.length_b   1.000
_cell.length_c   1.000
_cell.angle_alpha   90.00
_cell.angle_beta   90.00
_cell.angle_gamma   90.00
#
_symmetry.space_group_name_H-M   'P 1'
#
loop_
_entity.id
_entity.type
_entity.pdbx_description
1 polymer ?
#
loop_
_entity_poly.entity_id
_entity_poly.type
_entity_poly.pdbx_seq_one_letter_code
_entity_poly.pdbx_strand_id
1 'polypeptide(L)'
;MRIHPPPPPPPPPPPPPPTTTTTTTTTAPPPPPPPPPPPPPPPPPPPPPHHRHAATAAATECELHHPFTMMLAGPTGSGKTFWMKTLLERARTMIKPSPERIIWCYKRWQPLFSEMQQTVKNIMFIQGLPENLNDDSFIDSRYPSLIILDDLMRDVTNSKDVCELICRGQSITET
;
A
#
# COMPACT_ATOMS: atom_id res chain seq x y z
N MET A 1 -95.49 -51.62 17.28
CA MET A 1 -94.80 -51.29 16.01
C MET A 1 -93.31 -51.18 16.33
N ARG A 2 -92.52 -52.23 16.08
CA ARG A 2 -91.06 -52.19 16.34
C ARG A 2 -90.38 -51.49 15.17
N ILE A 3 -89.81 -50.32 15.44
CA ILE A 3 -89.08 -49.52 14.46
C ILE A 3 -87.66 -50.07 14.43
N HIS A 4 -87.30 -50.81 13.38
CA HIS A 4 -85.92 -51.25 13.19
C HIS A 4 -85.05 -50.05 12.79
N PRO A 5 -83.82 -49.93 13.32
CA PRO A 5 -82.89 -48.91 12.87
C PRO A 5 -82.54 -49.13 11.38
N PRO A 6 -82.29 -48.05 10.62
CA PRO A 6 -81.93 -48.16 9.22
C PRO A 6 -80.61 -48.93 9.04
N PRO A 7 -80.44 -49.65 7.92
CA PRO A 7 -79.19 -50.34 7.64
C PRO A 7 -78.03 -49.33 7.52
N PRO A 8 -76.80 -49.74 7.89
CA PRO A 8 -75.63 -48.88 7.74
C PRO A 8 -75.39 -48.50 6.27
N PRO A 9 -74.77 -47.33 6.01
CA PRO A 9 -74.46 -46.90 4.66
C PRO A 9 -73.47 -47.88 3.99
N PRO A 10 -73.50 -48.00 2.65
CA PRO A 10 -72.56 -48.82 1.92
C PRO A 10 -71.12 -48.32 2.13
N PRO A 11 -70.12 -49.23 2.07
CA PRO A 11 -68.72 -48.84 2.20
C PRO A 11 -68.31 -47.88 1.06
N PRO A 12 -67.34 -46.99 1.32
CA PRO A 12 -66.85 -46.06 0.32
C PRO A 12 -66.23 -46.81 -0.88
N PRO A 13 -66.27 -46.21 -2.09
CA PRO A 13 -65.61 -46.80 -3.25
C PRO A 13 -64.11 -46.96 -3.03
N PRO A 14 -63.45 -47.94 -3.67
CA PRO A 14 -62.01 -48.12 -3.57
C PRO A 14 -61.26 -46.88 -4.08
N PRO A 15 -60.07 -46.58 -3.53
CA PRO A 15 -59.27 -45.45 -3.96
C PRO A 15 -58.88 -45.59 -5.45
N PRO A 16 -58.71 -44.48 -6.19
CA PRO A 16 -58.20 -44.53 -7.55
C PRO A 16 -56.79 -45.14 -7.59
N PRO A 17 -56.39 -45.79 -8.69
CA PRO A 17 -55.04 -46.35 -8.84
C PRO A 17 -53.99 -45.24 -8.74
N PRO A 18 -52.77 -45.53 -8.24
CA PRO A 18 -51.72 -44.54 -8.10
C PRO A 18 -51.31 -44.01 -9.48
N THR A 19 -51.39 -42.70 -9.65
CA THR A 19 -50.81 -41.99 -10.79
C THR A 19 -49.29 -42.09 -10.71
N THR A 20 -48.67 -42.81 -11.64
CA THR A 20 -47.22 -42.77 -11.83
C THR A 20 -46.83 -41.41 -12.39
N THR A 21 -46.48 -40.47 -11.50
CA THR A 21 -45.83 -39.22 -11.88
C THR A 21 -44.35 -39.51 -12.11
N THR A 22 -43.96 -39.70 -13.38
CA THR A 22 -42.55 -39.78 -13.78
C THR A 22 -41.93 -38.39 -13.58
N THR A 23 -41.26 -38.17 -12.45
CA THR A 23 -40.47 -36.95 -12.21
C THR A 23 -39.12 -37.11 -12.91
N THR A 24 -38.98 -36.59 -14.13
CA THR A 24 -37.67 -36.42 -14.77
C THR A 24 -36.94 -35.27 -14.09
N THR A 25 -36.06 -35.59 -13.14
CA THR A 25 -35.07 -34.64 -12.62
C THR A 25 -33.98 -34.45 -13.67
N THR A 26 -34.16 -33.49 -14.57
CA THR A 26 -33.11 -33.04 -15.49
C THR A 26 -32.11 -32.18 -14.72
N THR A 27 -31.04 -32.78 -14.23
CA THR A 27 -29.89 -32.06 -13.67
C THR A 27 -29.06 -31.51 -14.82
N ALA A 28 -28.98 -30.17 -14.94
CA ALA A 28 -28.10 -29.53 -15.91
C ALA A 28 -26.63 -29.86 -15.61
N PRO A 29 -25.78 -30.07 -16.63
CA PRO A 29 -24.35 -30.30 -16.41
C PRO A 29 -23.69 -29.07 -15.75
N PRO A 30 -22.63 -29.26 -14.95
CA PRO A 30 -21.89 -28.14 -14.35
C PRO A 30 -21.29 -27.24 -15.46
N PRO A 31 -21.13 -25.93 -15.20
CA PRO A 31 -20.49 -25.03 -16.13
C PRO A 31 -19.03 -25.47 -16.39
N PRO A 32 -18.49 -25.19 -17.59
CA PRO A 32 -17.09 -25.47 -17.88
C PRO A 32 -16.17 -24.67 -16.94
N PRO A 33 -14.96 -25.18 -16.63
CA PRO A 33 -13.98 -24.44 -15.85
C PRO A 33 -13.61 -23.12 -16.54
N PRO A 34 -13.21 -22.08 -15.78
CA PRO A 34 -12.75 -20.83 -16.36
C PRO A 34 -11.50 -21.07 -17.24
N PRO A 35 -11.29 -20.26 -18.28
CA PRO A 35 -10.08 -20.35 -19.10
C PRO A 35 -8.83 -20.12 -18.24
N PRO A 36 -7.68 -20.71 -18.62
CA PRO A 36 -6.42 -20.44 -17.94
C PRO A 36 -6.07 -18.95 -18.04
N PRO A 37 -5.33 -18.40 -17.04
CA PRO A 37 -4.85 -17.03 -17.10
C PRO A 37 -3.97 -16.83 -18.35
N PRO A 38 -3.95 -15.60 -18.92
CA PRO A 38 -3.06 -15.30 -20.04
C PRO A 38 -1.60 -15.53 -19.63
N PRO A 39 -0.72 -15.89 -20.59
CA PRO A 39 0.70 -16.01 -20.31
C PRO A 39 1.26 -14.67 -19.80
N PRO A 40 2.31 -14.69 -18.96
CA PRO A 40 2.98 -13.47 -18.54
C PRO A 40 3.49 -12.69 -19.77
N PRO A 41 3.56 -11.34 -19.70
CA PRO A 41 4.15 -10.56 -20.76
C PRO A 41 5.62 -11.00 -20.98
N PRO A 42 6.14 -10.86 -22.20
CA PRO A 42 7.54 -11.13 -22.46
C PRO A 42 8.44 -10.24 -21.57
N PRO A 43 9.64 -10.72 -21.20
CA PRO A 43 10.60 -9.89 -20.48
C PRO A 43 10.91 -8.63 -21.30
N PRO A 44 11.21 -7.49 -20.64
CA PRO A 44 11.65 -6.30 -21.34
C PRO A 44 12.91 -6.60 -22.17
N PRO A 45 13.12 -5.90 -23.29
CA PRO A 45 14.35 -6.05 -24.06
C PRO A 45 15.58 -5.76 -23.19
N PRO A 46 16.71 -6.43 -23.44
CA PRO A 46 17.94 -6.15 -22.71
C PRO A 46 18.31 -4.66 -22.87
N PRO A 47 18.86 -4.04 -21.80
CA PRO A 47 19.30 -2.65 -21.89
C PRO A 47 20.33 -2.50 -23.01
N PRO A 48 20.28 -1.39 -23.78
CA PRO A 48 21.26 -1.14 -24.83
C PRO A 48 22.68 -1.14 -24.26
N PRO A 49 23.67 -1.65 -25.00
CA PRO A 49 25.05 -1.71 -24.53
C PRO A 49 25.54 -0.29 -24.19
N HIS A 50 25.91 -0.09 -22.92
CA HIS A 50 26.49 1.16 -22.48
C HIS A 50 27.84 1.36 -23.16
N HIS A 51 27.91 2.26 -24.13
CA HIS A 51 29.16 2.93 -24.42
C HIS A 51 29.57 3.68 -23.14
N ARG A 52 30.53 3.13 -22.40
CA ARG A 52 31.17 3.84 -21.29
C ARG A 52 31.89 5.05 -21.89
N HIS A 53 31.24 6.20 -21.87
CA HIS A 53 31.94 7.47 -21.97
C HIS A 53 32.44 7.78 -20.57
N ALA A 54 33.76 7.75 -20.40
CA ALA A 54 34.43 8.28 -19.24
C ALA A 54 34.20 9.80 -19.24
N ALA A 55 33.10 10.24 -18.63
CA ALA A 55 32.89 11.64 -18.32
C ALA A 55 33.57 11.91 -16.96
N THR A 56 34.80 12.43 -17.00
CA THR A 56 35.29 13.26 -15.90
C THR A 56 34.51 14.56 -15.97
N ALA A 57 33.34 14.58 -15.34
CA ALA A 57 32.59 15.80 -15.09
C ALA A 57 32.64 16.04 -13.59
N ALA A 58 33.28 17.13 -13.19
CA ALA A 58 32.97 17.79 -11.93
C ALA A 58 31.52 18.32 -12.04
N ALA A 59 30.56 17.40 -12.00
CA ALA A 59 29.19 17.77 -11.74
C ALA A 59 29.16 18.16 -10.27
N THR A 60 28.92 19.43 -9.98
CA THR A 60 28.34 19.81 -8.69
C THR A 60 27.06 18.97 -8.53
N GLU A 61 27.17 17.86 -7.78
CA GLU A 61 26.01 17.13 -7.28
C GLU A 61 25.11 18.19 -6.61
N CYS A 62 23.82 18.19 -6.95
CA CYS A 62 22.87 19.10 -6.32
C CYS A 62 22.83 18.75 -4.82
N GLU A 63 23.36 19.63 -3.97
CA GLU A 63 23.38 19.44 -2.51
C GLU A 63 22.10 20.01 -1.90
N LEU A 64 21.40 19.21 -1.11
CA LEU A 64 20.26 19.65 -0.30
C LEU A 64 20.77 20.20 1.02
N HIS A 65 20.57 21.50 1.27
CA HIS A 65 20.99 22.13 2.51
C HIS A 65 19.89 22.05 3.55
N HIS A 66 20.19 21.47 4.71
CA HIS A 66 19.28 21.44 5.86
C HIS A 66 19.28 22.82 6.56
N PRO A 67 18.10 23.30 7.02
CA PRO A 67 16.78 22.69 6.86
C PRO A 67 16.21 22.86 5.44
N PHE A 68 15.54 21.83 4.93
CA PHE A 68 14.81 21.89 3.67
C PHE A 68 13.49 21.12 3.76
N THR A 69 12.58 21.48 2.86
CA THR A 69 11.34 20.75 2.60
C THR A 69 11.27 20.41 1.12
N MET A 70 10.92 19.17 0.79
CA MET A 70 10.85 18.68 -0.59
C MET A 70 9.63 17.81 -0.79
N MET A 71 8.95 17.98 -1.93
CA MET A 71 7.85 17.13 -2.36
C MET A 71 8.29 16.25 -3.54
N LEU A 72 8.30 14.94 -3.35
CA LEU A 72 8.54 13.97 -4.41
C LEU A 72 7.22 13.37 -4.87
N ALA A 73 6.74 13.78 -6.05
CA ALA A 73 5.44 13.37 -6.58
C ALA A 73 5.58 12.47 -7.82
N GLY A 74 4.60 11.58 -8.01
CA GLY A 74 4.55 10.64 -9.14
C GLY A 74 3.58 9.48 -8.85
N PRO A 75 3.11 8.76 -9.88
CA PRO A 75 2.18 7.65 -9.69
C PRO A 75 2.81 6.49 -8.90
N THR A 76 1.98 5.55 -8.42
CA THR A 76 2.49 4.31 -7.81
C THR A 76 3.37 3.56 -8.81
N GLY A 77 4.51 3.04 -8.35
CA GLY A 77 5.47 2.33 -9.21
C GLY A 77 6.41 3.23 -10.03
N SER A 78 6.33 4.56 -9.94
CA SER A 78 7.23 5.47 -10.68
C SER A 78 8.67 5.55 -10.13
N GLY A 79 9.02 4.72 -9.14
CA GLY A 79 10.38 4.66 -8.58
C GLY A 79 10.69 5.65 -7.46
N LYS A 80 9.70 6.37 -6.91
CA LYS A 80 9.92 7.35 -5.81
C LYS A 80 10.68 6.76 -4.61
N THR A 81 10.21 5.62 -4.10
CA THR A 81 10.85 4.94 -2.96
C THR A 81 12.29 4.55 -3.28
N PHE A 82 12.55 4.10 -4.51
CA PHE A 82 13.88 3.72 -4.96
C PHE A 82 14.82 4.93 -5.08
N TRP A 83 14.29 6.04 -5.61
CA TRP A 83 15.02 7.31 -5.65
C TRP A 83 15.36 7.79 -4.24
N MET A 84 14.40 7.74 -3.31
CA MET A 84 14.63 8.09 -1.91
C MET A 84 15.67 7.18 -1.26
N LYS A 85 15.64 5.86 -1.48
CA LYS A 85 16.72 4.95 -1.04
C LYS A 85 18.08 5.43 -1.54
N THR A 86 18.19 5.74 -2.82
CA THR A 86 19.44 6.21 -3.43
C THR A 86 19.92 7.52 -2.81
N LEU A 87 18.99 8.44 -2.51
CA LEU A 87 19.28 9.67 -1.79
C LEU A 87 19.84 9.40 -0.40
N LEU A 88 19.17 8.54 0.37
CA LEU A 88 19.55 8.23 1.74
C LEU A 88 20.88 7.47 1.86
N GLU A 89 21.15 6.54 0.94
CA GLU A 89 22.43 5.83 0.87
C GLU A 89 23.60 6.80 0.58
N ARG A 90 23.31 7.95 -0.04
CA ARG A 90 24.27 9.01 -0.35
C ARG A 90 24.06 10.28 0.48
N ALA A 91 23.30 10.21 1.57
CA ALA A 91 22.93 11.40 2.35
C ALA A 91 24.14 12.18 2.89
N ARG A 92 25.30 11.55 3.04
CA ARG A 92 26.55 12.22 3.47
C ARG A 92 27.12 13.18 2.42
N THR A 93 26.92 12.88 1.15
CA THR A 93 27.38 13.75 0.05
C THR A 93 26.28 14.66 -0.43
N MET A 94 25.03 14.18 -0.49
CA MET A 94 23.91 14.93 -1.07
C MET A 94 23.09 15.79 -0.10
N ILE A 95 23.28 15.66 1.23
CA ILE A 95 22.56 16.46 2.23
C ILE A 95 23.55 17.08 3.22
N LYS A 96 23.45 18.40 3.47
CA LYS A 96 24.39 19.18 4.30
C LYS A 96 23.66 20.02 5.37
N PRO A 97 23.97 19.88 6.67
CA PRO A 97 24.66 18.73 7.28
C PRO A 97 23.92 17.41 6.99
N SER A 98 24.67 16.30 7.02
CA SER A 98 24.07 14.98 6.83
C SER A 98 23.12 14.66 8.00
N PRO A 99 21.92 14.12 7.75
CA PRO A 99 21.00 13.77 8.82
C PRO A 99 21.60 12.77 9.80
N GLU A 100 21.49 13.07 11.09
CA GLU A 100 21.90 12.15 12.16
C GLU A 100 20.78 11.16 12.49
N ARG A 101 19.53 11.54 12.20
CA ARG A 101 18.33 10.72 12.40
C ARG A 101 17.44 10.79 11.16
N ILE A 102 16.99 9.63 10.69
CA ILE A 102 16.04 9.52 9.58
C ILE A 102 14.79 8.80 10.08
N ILE A 103 13.63 9.45 9.95
CA ILE A 103 12.33 8.90 10.34
C ILE A 103 11.50 8.75 9.08
N TRP A 104 11.19 7.50 8.72
CA TRP A 104 10.38 7.17 7.56
C TRP A 104 8.99 6.74 8.02
N CYS A 105 8.02 7.62 7.84
CA CYS A 105 6.61 7.37 8.09
C CYS A 105 5.96 6.78 6.84
N TYR A 106 5.33 5.62 6.94
CA TYR A 106 4.77 4.89 5.79
C TYR A 106 3.34 4.40 6.05
N LYS A 107 2.54 4.26 4.99
CA LYS A 107 1.20 3.64 5.09
C LYS A 107 1.21 2.12 4.92
N ARG A 108 2.00 1.62 3.96
CA ARG A 108 2.15 0.18 3.66
C ARG A 108 3.63 -0.19 3.62
N TRP A 109 3.98 -1.33 4.22
CA TRP A 109 5.34 -1.85 4.19
C TRP A 109 5.76 -2.19 2.76
N GLN A 110 6.98 -1.82 2.38
CA GLN A 110 7.57 -2.13 1.08
C GLN A 110 8.81 -3.01 1.29
N PRO A 111 9.06 -4.04 0.47
CA PRO A 111 10.24 -4.91 0.62
C PRO A 111 11.57 -4.14 0.65
N LEU A 112 11.65 -3.01 -0.07
CA LEU A 112 12.81 -2.13 -0.11
C LEU A 112 13.19 -1.55 1.26
N PHE A 113 12.23 -1.46 2.19
CA PHE A 113 12.48 -0.95 3.55
C PHE A 113 13.44 -1.87 4.31
N SER A 114 13.32 -3.18 4.13
CA SER A 114 14.23 -4.17 4.73
C SER A 114 15.67 -3.99 4.25
N GLU A 115 15.86 -3.63 2.98
CA GLU A 115 17.19 -3.30 2.44
C GLU A 115 17.71 -2.00 3.04
N MET A 116 16.88 -0.96 3.10
CA MET A 116 17.26 0.34 3.67
C MET A 116 17.64 0.24 5.14
N GLN A 117 17.00 -0.61 5.94
CA GLN A 117 17.40 -0.85 7.34
C GLN A 117 18.84 -1.37 7.46
N GLN A 118 19.36 -2.04 6.43
CA GLN A 118 20.71 -2.59 6.41
C GLN A 118 21.72 -1.60 5.83
N THR A 119 21.33 -0.79 4.84
CA THR A 119 22.24 0.08 4.09
C THR A 119 22.27 1.53 4.60
N VAL A 120 21.16 2.03 5.15
CA VAL A 120 21.02 3.41 5.63
C VAL A 120 21.21 3.44 7.15
N LYS A 121 22.16 4.25 7.62
CA LYS A 121 22.42 4.41 9.06
C LYS A 121 21.32 5.24 9.73
N ASN A 122 20.97 4.88 10.96
CA ASN A 122 20.04 5.62 11.83
C ASN A 122 18.66 5.88 11.20
N ILE A 123 18.19 4.96 10.35
CA ILE A 123 16.83 4.99 9.80
C ILE A 123 15.86 4.24 10.72
N MET A 124 14.72 4.87 10.99
CA MET A 124 13.61 4.28 11.74
C MET A 124 12.35 4.33 10.87
N PHE A 125 11.61 3.22 10.85
CA PHE A 125 10.35 3.11 10.13
C PHE A 125 9.18 3.16 11.10
N ILE A 126 8.21 4.05 10.85
CA ILE A 126 6.99 4.22 11.64
C ILE A 126 5.80 4.03 10.71
N GLN A 127 4.85 3.17 11.08
CA GLN A 127 3.62 3.04 10.32
C GLN A 127 2.65 4.16 10.72
N GLY A 128 2.16 4.92 9.74
CA GLY A 128 1.28 6.07 9.97
C GLY A 128 2.03 7.33 10.39
N LEU A 129 1.30 8.29 10.97
CA LEU A 129 1.87 9.52 11.51
C LEU A 129 2.23 9.32 13.00
N PRO A 130 3.42 9.77 13.46
CA PRO A 130 3.73 9.76 14.88
C PRO A 130 2.75 10.61 15.69
N GLU A 131 2.27 10.09 16.82
CA GLU A 131 1.30 10.78 17.67
C GLU A 131 1.87 12.09 18.28
N ASN A 132 3.19 12.17 18.46
CA ASN A 132 3.89 13.28 19.12
C ASN A 132 4.79 14.09 18.17
N LEU A 133 4.41 14.26 16.90
CA LEU A 133 5.19 15.04 15.91
C LEU A 133 5.49 16.48 16.33
N ASN A 134 4.61 17.07 17.16
CA ASN A 134 4.73 18.43 17.67
C ASN A 134 5.48 18.54 19.00
N ASP A 135 5.89 17.42 19.58
CA ASP A 135 6.71 17.45 20.78
C ASP A 135 8.18 17.67 20.38
N ASP A 136 8.80 18.72 20.93
CA ASP A 136 10.23 19.00 20.77
C ASP A 136 11.10 17.80 21.23
N SER A 137 10.53 16.90 22.04
CA SER A 137 11.17 15.64 22.41
C SER A 137 11.30 14.65 21.25
N PHE A 138 10.38 14.69 20.27
CA PHE A 138 10.39 13.82 19.10
C PHE A 138 11.30 14.36 18.00
N ILE A 139 11.24 15.67 17.76
CA ILE A 139 12.10 16.39 16.81
C ILE A 139 12.95 17.41 17.55
N ASP A 140 14.10 16.94 18.05
CA ASP A 140 15.06 17.83 18.68
C ASP A 140 15.80 18.64 17.61
N SER A 141 15.43 19.92 17.48
CA SER A 141 16.01 20.87 16.52
C SER A 141 17.53 21.06 16.65
N ARG A 142 18.16 20.57 17.74
CA ARG A 142 19.63 20.59 17.88
C ARG A 142 20.33 19.56 17.01
N TYR A 143 19.61 18.55 16.51
CA TYR A 143 20.17 17.47 15.70
C TYR A 143 19.55 17.47 14.29
N PRO A 144 20.38 17.45 13.22
CA PRO A 144 19.89 17.36 11.85
C PRO A 144 19.03 16.11 11.65
N SER A 145 17.72 16.30 11.54
CA SER A 145 16.74 15.22 11.41
C SER A 145 16.02 15.30 10.07
N LEU A 146 15.83 14.15 9.41
CA LEU A 146 15.07 14.05 8.16
C LEU A 146 13.83 13.20 8.38
N ILE A 147 12.66 13.78 8.13
CA ILE A 147 11.37 13.09 8.24
C ILE A 147 10.80 12.91 6.83
N ILE A 148 10.43 11.68 6.52
CA ILE A 148 9.91 11.28 5.21
C ILE A 148 8.48 10.80 5.42
N LEU A 149 7.54 11.40 4.70
CA LEU A 149 6.12 11.08 4.76
C LEU A 149 5.71 10.40 3.45
N ASP A 150 5.69 9.07 3.42
CA ASP A 150 5.44 8.28 2.20
C ASP A 150 4.01 7.74 2.15
N ASP A 151 3.26 8.14 1.12
CA ASP A 151 1.83 7.84 0.94
C ASP A 151 0.92 8.26 2.12
N LEU A 152 1.33 9.29 2.87
CA LEU A 152 0.59 9.80 4.04
C LEU A 152 -0.08 11.16 3.81
N MET A 153 -0.02 11.75 2.61
CA MET A 153 -0.54 13.11 2.38
C MET A 153 -2.00 13.31 2.80
N ARG A 154 -2.88 12.32 2.61
CA ARG A 154 -4.28 12.39 3.07
C ARG A 154 -4.41 12.38 4.60
N ASP A 155 -3.50 11.67 5.27
CA ASP A 155 -3.46 11.60 6.72
C ASP A 155 -2.85 12.90 7.27
N VAL A 156 -1.83 13.45 6.60
CA VAL A 156 -1.18 14.74 6.90
C VAL A 156 -2.16 15.90 6.84
N THR A 157 -3.03 15.98 5.83
CA THR A 157 -4.00 17.08 5.71
C THR A 157 -4.98 17.18 6.89
N ASN A 158 -5.16 16.08 7.63
CA ASN A 158 -6.04 16.04 8.80
C ASN A 158 -5.30 16.32 10.12
N SER A 159 -3.98 16.48 10.09
CA SER A 159 -3.14 16.80 11.25
C SER A 159 -2.58 18.21 11.11
N LYS A 160 -3.08 19.13 11.95
CA LYS A 160 -2.60 20.53 11.98
C LYS A 160 -1.11 20.61 12.29
N ASP A 161 -0.66 19.70 13.15
CA ASP A 161 0.71 19.57 13.63
C ASP A 161 1.70 19.29 12.49
N VAL A 162 1.37 18.34 11.61
CA VAL A 162 2.25 18.01 10.46
C VAL A 162 2.23 19.09 9.41
N CYS A 163 1.07 19.71 9.15
CA CYS A 163 0.99 20.88 8.27
C CYS A 163 1.88 22.01 8.79
N GLU A 164 1.88 22.25 10.10
CA GLU A 164 2.72 23.26 10.72
C GLU A 164 4.21 22.91 10.64
N LEU A 165 4.59 21.65 10.87
CA LEU A 165 5.96 21.16 10.72
C LEU A 165 6.50 21.38 9.29
N ILE A 166 5.71 21.07 8.27
CA ILE A 166 6.08 21.28 6.85
C ILE A 166 6.26 22.78 6.57
N CYS A 167 5.41 23.64 7.13
CA CYS A 167 5.51 25.09 6.97
C CYS A 167 6.71 25.69 7.73
N ARG A 168 7.05 25.15 8.91
CA ARG A 168 8.17 25.60 9.75
C ARG A 168 9.54 25.17 9.21
N GLY A 169 9.61 24.11 8.39
CA GLY A 169 10.84 23.61 7.75
C GLY A 169 11.53 24.56 6.77
N GLN A 170 11.15 25.85 6.77
CA GLN A 170 11.72 26.96 6.01
C GLN A 170 12.32 28.06 6.92
N SER A 171 12.17 27.98 8.24
CA SER A 171 12.59 29.04 9.16
C SER A 171 13.87 28.67 9.89
N ILE A 172 14.97 29.28 9.45
CA ILE A 172 15.92 30.11 10.22
C ILE A 172 17.32 29.93 9.59
N THR A 173 17.67 30.87 8.73
CA THR A 173 19.07 31.31 8.60
C THR A 173 19.03 32.84 8.59
N GLU A 174 18.90 33.45 9.77
CA GLU A 174 19.51 34.76 9.99
C GLU A 174 20.93 34.48 10.47
N THR A 175 21.89 34.63 9.56
CA THR A 175 23.30 34.83 9.88
C THR A 175 23.78 36.04 9.10
#